data_AF-A0A9C6U3F6-F1
#
_entry.id   AF-A0A9C6U3F6-F1
#
_cell.length_a   1.000
_cell.length_b   1.000
_cell.length_c   1.000
_cell.angle_alpha   90.00
_cell.angle_beta   90.00
_cell.angle_gamma   90.00
#
_symmetry.space_group_name_H-M   'P 1'
#
loop_
_entity.id
_entity.type
_entity.pdbx_description
1 polymer ?
#
loop_
_entity_poly.entity_id
_entity_poly.type
_entity_poly.pdbx_seq_one_letter_code
_entity_poly.pdbx_strand_id
1 'polypeptide(L)'
;MSHGAAGSEGLLRVVAPHLEELQIKDEVQPSVMVEVENMKSLKRLDVRCVRDLDYPDLPLQLEELGIRFPSENHLRCVERMPRLRSLQVDDYYGPNITFAPSQHGALRYLEVGFNTHHKNTMMSLIRAYASSVQELQIYCSVSEDYDDKAFYFPDLGEELVACGLHALRRLVLLRPRDDPCSDHVAGCLLQCRTIGSYLPSHVQVVCQTCYMSVL
;
A
#
# COMPACT_ATOMS: atom_id res chain seq x y z
N MET A 1 10.82 12.65 -28.71
CA MET A 1 9.58 13.24 -29.25
C MET A 1 8.41 12.52 -28.59
N SER A 2 7.80 13.16 -27.59
CA SER A 2 6.67 12.62 -26.81
C SER A 2 5.37 13.11 -27.45
N HIS A 3 4.68 12.23 -28.19
CA HIS A 3 3.33 12.48 -28.72
C HIS A 3 2.25 11.73 -27.92
N GLY A 4 2.58 11.17 -26.74
CA GLY A 4 1.66 10.33 -25.96
C GLY A 4 0.73 11.08 -25.01
N ALA A 5 1.23 12.11 -24.31
CA ALA A 5 0.52 12.70 -23.17
C ALA A 5 -0.73 13.53 -23.56
N ALA A 6 -0.65 14.32 -24.63
CA ALA A 6 -1.77 15.19 -25.06
C ALA A 6 -2.97 14.40 -25.60
N GLY A 7 -2.75 13.20 -26.16
CA GLY A 7 -3.82 12.35 -26.67
C GLY A 7 -4.59 11.62 -25.57
N SER A 8 -3.90 11.18 -24.52
CA SER A 8 -4.52 10.50 -23.38
C SER A 8 -5.34 11.43 -22.49
N GLU A 9 -4.92 12.68 -22.30
CA GLU A 9 -5.67 13.68 -21.52
C GLU A 9 -7.02 14.02 -22.19
N GLY A 10 -7.02 14.18 -23.52
CA GLY A 10 -8.25 14.43 -24.29
C GLY A 10 -9.23 13.25 -24.25
N LEU A 11 -8.73 12.02 -24.27
CA LEU A 11 -9.56 10.81 -24.15
C LEU A 11 -10.16 10.68 -22.76
N LEU A 12 -9.38 10.90 -21.70
CA LEU A 12 -9.88 10.83 -20.32
C LEU A 12 -11.06 11.77 -20.10
N ARG A 13 -11.01 13.01 -20.60
CA ARG A 13 -12.14 13.95 -20.50
C ARG A 13 -13.44 13.45 -21.12
N VAL A 14 -13.37 12.66 -22.18
CA VAL A 14 -14.54 12.14 -22.89
C VAL A 14 -15.15 10.93 -22.16
N VAL A 15 -14.32 10.03 -21.61
CA VAL A 15 -14.80 8.83 -20.90
C VAL A 15 -15.00 9.02 -19.39
N ALA A 16 -14.47 10.10 -18.81
CA ALA A 16 -14.47 10.39 -17.38
C ALA A 16 -15.82 10.24 -16.66
N PRO A 17 -16.96 10.69 -17.22
CA PRO A 17 -18.23 10.64 -16.50
C PRO A 17 -18.72 9.22 -16.16
N HIS A 18 -18.25 8.20 -16.89
CA HIS A 18 -18.74 6.82 -16.77
C HIS A 18 -17.66 5.82 -16.37
N LEU A 19 -16.41 6.26 -16.23
CA LEU A 19 -15.31 5.37 -15.89
C LEU A 19 -15.34 5.06 -14.39
N GLU A 20 -15.49 3.79 -14.04
CA GLU A 20 -15.44 3.31 -12.65
C GLU A 20 -14.06 2.81 -12.24
N GLU A 21 -13.20 2.45 -13.20
CA GLU A 21 -11.89 1.88 -12.94
C GLU A 21 -10.84 2.53 -13.84
N LEU A 22 -9.73 2.98 -13.25
CA LEU A 22 -8.61 3.58 -13.97
C LEU A 22 -7.30 3.02 -13.43
N GLN A 23 -6.50 2.44 -14.33
CA GLN A 23 -5.14 2.03 -14.05
C GLN A 23 -4.18 2.75 -15.01
N ILE A 24 -3.17 3.42 -14.48
CA ILE A 24 -2.10 4.05 -15.24
C ILE A 24 -0.79 3.42 -14.79
N LYS A 25 -0.22 2.55 -15.63
CA LYS A 25 1.00 1.79 -15.32
C LYS A 25 2.27 2.63 -15.34
N ASP A 26 2.29 3.64 -16.20
CA ASP A 26 3.39 4.59 -16.32
C ASP A 26 3.26 5.72 -15.30
N GLU A 27 4.31 6.54 -15.19
CA GLU A 27 4.30 7.67 -14.26
C GLU A 27 3.28 8.74 -14.68
N VAL A 28 2.32 9.01 -13.78
CA VAL A 28 1.24 9.97 -14.01
C VAL A 28 1.71 11.39 -13.68
N GLN A 29 1.48 12.33 -14.60
CA GLN A 29 1.76 13.75 -14.37
C GLN A 29 0.63 14.41 -13.56
N PRO A 30 0.92 15.49 -12.80
CA PRO A 30 -0.11 16.22 -12.05
C PRO A 30 -1.29 16.69 -12.91
N SER A 31 -1.07 17.07 -14.18
CA SER A 31 -2.12 17.49 -15.11
C SER A 31 -3.19 16.41 -15.32
N VAL A 32 -2.78 15.15 -15.40
CA VAL A 32 -3.70 14.01 -15.54
C VAL A 32 -4.48 13.80 -14.25
N MET A 33 -3.83 13.95 -13.09
CA MET A 33 -4.49 13.78 -11.79
C MET A 33 -5.54 14.84 -11.50
N VAL A 34 -5.45 16.03 -12.11
CA VAL A 34 -6.53 17.06 -12.04
C VAL A 34 -7.81 16.55 -12.70
N GLU A 35 -7.70 15.80 -13.79
CA GLU A 35 -8.86 15.18 -14.42
C GLU A 35 -9.41 14.05 -13.54
N VAL A 36 -8.52 13.24 -12.94
CA VAL A 36 -8.89 12.14 -12.03
C VAL A 36 -9.67 12.63 -10.82
N GLU A 37 -9.23 13.72 -10.18
CA GLU A 37 -9.92 14.37 -9.05
C GLU A 37 -11.41 14.62 -9.36
N ASN A 38 -11.73 14.96 -10.61
CA ASN A 38 -13.07 15.29 -11.06
C ASN A 38 -13.92 14.09 -11.53
N MET A 39 -13.37 12.87 -11.54
CA MET A 39 -14.06 11.65 -12.00
C MET A 39 -15.02 11.09 -10.93
N LYS A 40 -16.23 11.67 -10.83
CA LYS A 40 -17.23 11.33 -9.79
C LYS A 40 -17.69 9.86 -9.75
N SER A 41 -17.57 9.14 -10.87
CA SER A 41 -17.98 7.73 -10.98
C SER A 41 -16.84 6.75 -10.64
N LEU A 42 -15.62 7.26 -10.48
CA LEU A 42 -14.44 6.43 -10.28
C LEU A 42 -14.48 5.75 -8.90
N LYS A 43 -14.37 4.42 -8.90
CA LYS A 43 -14.35 3.56 -7.71
C LYS A 43 -12.98 2.93 -7.50
N ARG A 44 -12.23 2.65 -8.57
CA ARG A 44 -10.91 2.02 -8.50
C ARG A 44 -9.87 2.87 -9.20
N LEU A 45 -8.79 3.16 -8.51
CA LEU A 45 -7.66 3.91 -9.04
C LEU A 45 -6.36 3.17 -8.71
N ASP A 46 -5.53 2.92 -9.72
CA ASP A 46 -4.17 2.41 -9.56
C ASP A 46 -3.20 3.27 -10.38
N VAL A 47 -2.33 4.00 -9.69
CA VAL A 47 -1.43 5.00 -10.31
C VAL A 47 -0.05 5.03 -9.69
N ARG A 48 0.93 5.43 -10.49
CA ARG A 48 2.30 5.70 -10.06
C ARG A 48 2.63 7.17 -10.25
N CYS A 49 2.80 7.93 -9.17
CA CYS A 49 3.19 9.34 -9.24
C CYS A 49 4.70 9.49 -9.53
N VAL A 50 5.08 10.66 -10.04
CA VAL A 50 6.47 11.14 -10.10
C VAL A 50 6.80 11.77 -8.74
N ARG A 51 8.02 11.54 -8.25
CA ARG A 51 8.47 12.14 -7.00
C ARG A 51 8.61 13.66 -7.12
N ASP A 52 8.51 14.34 -5.99
CA ASP A 52 8.82 15.77 -5.83
C ASP A 52 7.96 16.72 -6.69
N LEU A 53 6.77 16.27 -7.10
CA LEU A 53 5.76 17.11 -7.75
C LEU A 53 4.55 17.29 -6.85
N ASP A 54 3.88 18.43 -7.02
CA ASP A 54 2.62 18.73 -6.35
C ASP A 54 1.45 18.11 -7.13
N TYR A 55 0.67 17.29 -6.46
CA TYR A 55 -0.51 16.63 -7.01
C TYR A 55 -1.80 17.15 -6.36
N PRO A 56 -2.93 17.14 -7.11
CA PRO A 56 -4.24 17.47 -6.55
C PRO A 56 -4.73 16.38 -5.57
N ASP A 57 -5.86 16.63 -4.91
CA ASP A 57 -6.48 15.66 -4.01
C ASP A 57 -7.00 14.43 -4.77
N LEU A 58 -7.13 13.31 -4.05
CA LEU A 58 -7.73 12.09 -4.59
C LEU A 58 -9.27 12.14 -4.48
N PRO A 59 -10.02 11.52 -5.42
CA PRO A 59 -11.47 11.43 -5.31
C PRO A 59 -11.90 10.65 -4.06
N LEU A 60 -12.73 11.27 -3.21
CA LEU A 60 -13.09 10.70 -1.91
C LEU A 60 -14.03 9.49 -1.97
N GLN A 61 -14.66 9.25 -3.11
CA GLN A 61 -15.60 8.14 -3.32
C GLN A 61 -14.94 6.80 -3.66
N LEU A 62 -13.60 6.76 -3.77
CA LEU A 62 -12.86 5.55 -4.11
C LEU A 62 -13.15 4.40 -3.13
N GLU A 63 -13.31 3.21 -3.71
CA GLU A 63 -13.46 1.94 -3.00
C GLU A 63 -12.15 1.15 -2.99
N GLU A 64 -11.31 1.32 -4.02
CA GLU A 64 -10.00 0.68 -4.13
C GLU A 64 -8.96 1.68 -4.64
N LEU A 65 -7.84 1.78 -3.93
CA LEU A 65 -6.73 2.67 -4.27
C LEU A 65 -5.41 1.90 -4.24
N GLY A 66 -4.71 1.86 -5.37
CA GLY A 66 -3.29 1.58 -5.45
C GLY A 66 -2.54 2.87 -5.78
N ILE A 67 -1.56 3.23 -4.98
CA ILE A 67 -0.75 4.42 -5.25
C ILE A 67 0.72 4.19 -4.91
N ARG A 68 1.57 4.48 -5.88
CA ARG A 68 3.03 4.47 -5.73
C ARG A 68 3.59 5.88 -5.78
N PHE A 69 4.55 6.17 -4.90
CA PHE A 69 5.11 7.51 -4.67
C PHE A 69 4.05 8.58 -4.29
N PRO A 70 3.14 8.30 -3.33
CA PRO A 70 2.14 9.28 -2.93
C PRO A 70 2.76 10.52 -2.29
N SER A 71 2.06 11.65 -2.39
CA SER A 71 2.34 12.85 -1.60
C SER A 71 1.73 12.74 -0.19
N GLU A 72 2.10 13.63 0.72
CA GLU A 72 1.43 13.75 2.02
C GLU A 72 -0.08 13.98 1.84
N ASN A 73 -0.47 14.88 0.93
CA ASN A 73 -1.88 15.21 0.67
C ASN A 73 -2.68 13.98 0.21
N HIS A 74 -2.10 13.12 -0.64
CA HIS A 74 -2.75 11.87 -1.04
C HIS A 74 -3.04 10.98 0.16
N LEU A 75 -2.08 10.84 1.08
CA LEU A 75 -2.28 10.07 2.31
C LEU A 75 -3.32 10.71 3.24
N ARG A 76 -3.40 12.05 3.31
CA ARG A 76 -4.47 12.76 4.05
C ARG A 76 -5.84 12.58 3.42
N CYS A 77 -5.92 12.41 2.10
CA CYS A 77 -7.20 12.08 1.44
C CYS A 77 -7.71 10.72 1.88
N VAL A 78 -6.82 9.72 2.05
CA VAL A 78 -7.20 8.37 2.48
C VAL A 78 -7.95 8.37 3.81
N GLU A 79 -7.58 9.21 4.78
CA GLU A 79 -8.29 9.34 6.07
C GLU A 79 -9.77 9.74 5.92
N ARG A 80 -10.13 10.35 4.77
CA ARG A 80 -11.44 10.92 4.47
C ARG A 80 -12.26 10.08 3.49
N MET A 81 -11.81 8.86 3.14
CA MET A 81 -12.49 7.99 2.17
C MET A 81 -13.43 6.99 2.86
N PRO A 82 -14.75 7.26 2.96
CA PRO A 82 -15.67 6.42 3.72
C PRO A 82 -15.95 5.05 3.12
N ARG A 83 -15.64 4.86 1.84
CA ARG A 83 -15.95 3.64 1.09
C ARG A 83 -14.73 2.80 0.78
N LEU A 84 -13.54 3.21 1.22
CA LEU A 84 -12.29 2.53 0.90
C LEU A 84 -12.27 1.13 1.52
N ARG A 85 -12.20 0.11 0.67
CA ARG A 85 -12.17 -1.32 1.01
C ARG A 85 -10.80 -1.94 0.78
N SER A 86 -10.06 -1.43 -0.20
CA SER A 86 -8.71 -1.87 -0.54
C SER A 86 -7.77 -0.68 -0.68
N LEU A 87 -6.60 -0.76 -0.05
CA LEU A 87 -5.58 0.27 -0.12
C LEU A 87 -4.21 -0.38 -0.31
N GLN A 88 -3.48 0.06 -1.32
CA GLN A 88 -2.06 -0.22 -1.53
C GLN A 88 -1.28 1.09 -1.56
N VAL A 89 -0.27 1.20 -0.72
CA VAL A 89 0.59 2.38 -0.59
C VAL A 89 2.05 1.95 -0.65
N ASP A 90 2.74 2.35 -1.72
CA ASP A 90 4.14 2.00 -1.93
C ASP A 90 5.00 3.26 -2.07
N ASP A 91 6.23 3.17 -1.54
CA ASP A 91 7.31 4.11 -1.83
C ASP A 91 6.99 5.56 -1.44
N TYR A 92 6.42 5.79 -0.25
CA TYR A 92 6.28 7.13 0.34
C TYR A 92 7.65 7.67 0.79
N TYR A 93 7.99 8.88 0.33
CA TYR A 93 9.24 9.57 0.68
C TYR A 93 9.03 10.96 1.31
N GLY A 94 7.79 11.29 1.69
CA GLY A 94 7.47 12.57 2.35
C GLY A 94 7.84 12.57 3.84
N PRO A 95 7.60 13.70 4.54
CA PRO A 95 7.83 13.79 5.98
C PRO A 95 7.04 12.73 6.76
N ASN A 96 7.58 12.25 7.89
CA ASN A 96 6.83 11.29 8.70
C ASN A 96 5.52 11.91 9.22
N ILE A 97 4.39 11.24 8.96
CA ILE A 97 3.07 11.67 9.43
C ILE A 97 2.43 10.61 10.32
N THR A 98 1.43 11.04 11.09
CA THR A 98 0.58 10.16 11.90
C THR A 98 -0.86 10.24 11.45
N PHE A 99 -1.56 9.11 11.59
CA PHE A 99 -2.95 8.90 11.20
C PHE A 99 -3.79 8.72 12.44
N ALA A 100 -4.96 9.35 12.47
CA ALA A 100 -5.93 9.10 13.52
C ALA A 100 -6.63 7.75 13.27
N PRO A 101 -7.17 7.09 14.32
CA PRO A 101 -8.03 5.93 14.13
C PRO A 101 -9.17 6.22 13.14
N SER A 102 -9.29 5.38 12.11
CA SER A 102 -10.29 5.52 11.06
C SER A 102 -11.71 5.43 11.63
N GLN A 103 -12.59 6.28 11.12
CA GLN A 103 -14.01 6.31 11.50
C GLN A 103 -14.91 5.53 10.53
N HIS A 104 -14.34 4.97 9.45
CA HIS A 104 -15.12 4.43 8.34
C HIS A 104 -15.27 2.91 8.37
N GLY A 105 -14.35 2.19 9.02
CA GLY A 105 -14.45 0.74 9.28
C GLY A 105 -14.60 -0.17 8.05
N ALA A 106 -14.44 0.38 6.84
CA ALA A 106 -14.70 -0.30 5.57
C ALA A 106 -13.48 -1.05 5.02
N LEU A 107 -12.26 -0.61 5.38
CA LEU A 107 -11.01 -1.13 4.82
C LEU A 107 -10.80 -2.59 5.24
N ARG A 108 -10.67 -3.49 4.25
CA ARG A 108 -10.47 -4.93 4.46
C ARG A 108 -9.09 -5.39 4.05
N TYR A 109 -8.53 -4.76 3.02
CA TYR A 109 -7.22 -5.06 2.48
C TYR A 109 -6.32 -3.84 2.62
N LEU A 110 -5.12 -4.04 3.18
CA LEU A 110 -4.08 -3.04 3.26
C LEU A 110 -2.75 -3.65 2.80
N GLU A 111 -2.13 -3.06 1.79
CA GLU A 111 -0.78 -3.34 1.35
C GLU A 111 0.10 -2.11 1.57
N VAL A 112 1.26 -2.31 2.18
CA VAL A 112 2.21 -1.24 2.45
C VAL A 112 3.63 -1.64 2.06
N GLY A 113 4.26 -0.78 1.25
CA GLY A 113 5.67 -0.83 0.93
C GLY A 113 6.39 0.41 1.44
N PHE A 114 7.33 0.22 2.37
CA PHE A 114 8.06 1.33 2.99
C PHE A 114 9.47 0.93 3.39
N ASN A 115 10.35 1.93 3.45
CA ASN A 115 11.68 1.77 4.00
C ASN A 115 11.73 2.11 5.50
N THR A 116 12.86 1.82 6.14
CA THR A 116 13.11 2.10 7.57
C THR A 116 12.88 3.56 7.97
N HIS A 117 13.13 4.54 7.09
CA HIS A 117 12.89 5.96 7.38
C HIS A 117 11.41 6.32 7.50
N HIS A 118 10.52 5.58 6.82
CA HIS A 118 9.07 5.86 6.78
C HIS A 118 8.24 4.79 7.51
N LYS A 119 8.89 3.86 8.20
CA LYS A 119 8.26 2.81 9.01
C LYS A 119 7.20 3.38 9.96
N ASN A 120 7.52 4.46 10.67
CA ASN A 120 6.59 5.06 11.62
C ASN A 120 5.28 5.53 10.97
N THR A 121 5.37 6.09 9.77
CA THR A 121 4.20 6.52 8.99
C THR A 121 3.33 5.33 8.62
N MET A 122 3.92 4.24 8.12
CA MET A 122 3.14 3.07 7.71
C MET A 122 2.61 2.25 8.89
N MET A 123 3.36 2.14 10.00
CA MET A 123 2.85 1.53 11.23
C MET A 123 1.68 2.35 11.81
N SER A 124 1.75 3.67 11.71
CA SER A 124 0.65 4.57 12.05
C SER A 124 -0.57 4.33 11.14
N LEU A 125 -0.37 4.14 9.83
CA LEU A 125 -1.45 3.81 8.88
C LEU A 125 -2.10 2.46 9.23
N ILE A 126 -1.29 1.43 9.50
CA ILE A 126 -1.76 0.11 9.94
C ILE A 126 -2.60 0.25 11.21
N ARG A 127 -2.12 1.02 12.21
CA ARG A 127 -2.85 1.25 13.47
C ARG A 127 -4.18 1.97 13.24
N ALA A 128 -4.22 2.94 12.33
CA ALA A 128 -5.44 3.69 12.03
C ALA A 128 -6.59 2.78 11.54
N TYR A 129 -6.26 1.69 10.84
CA TYR A 129 -7.25 0.76 10.27
C TYR A 129 -7.34 -0.58 10.99
N ALA A 130 -6.69 -0.72 12.15
CA ALA A 130 -6.54 -1.99 12.86
C ALA A 130 -7.85 -2.70 13.25
N SER A 131 -8.93 -1.93 13.42
CA SER A 131 -10.27 -2.45 13.74
C SER A 131 -10.99 -3.10 12.55
N SER A 132 -10.52 -2.92 11.32
CA SER A 132 -11.25 -3.28 10.10
C SER A 132 -10.49 -4.16 9.11
N VAL A 133 -9.16 -4.00 9.04
CA VAL A 133 -8.27 -4.73 8.13
C VAL A 133 -8.28 -6.22 8.43
N GLN A 134 -8.56 -7.03 7.42
CA GLN A 134 -8.61 -8.48 7.49
C GLN A 134 -7.40 -9.12 6.81
N GLU A 135 -6.88 -8.51 5.75
CA GLU A 135 -5.64 -8.90 5.11
C GLU A 135 -4.67 -7.73 5.10
N LEU A 136 -3.47 -7.97 5.64
CA LEU A 136 -2.36 -7.03 5.64
C LEU A 136 -1.23 -7.63 4.81
N GLN A 137 -0.72 -6.87 3.85
CA GLN A 137 0.47 -7.22 3.08
C GLN A 137 1.57 -6.22 3.37
N ILE A 138 2.78 -6.71 3.62
CA ILE A 138 3.94 -5.87 3.94
C ILE A 138 5.09 -6.28 3.05
N TYR A 139 5.64 -5.32 2.32
CA TYR A 139 6.89 -5.49 1.59
C TYR A 139 8.07 -5.48 2.54
N CYS A 140 8.78 -6.60 2.63
CA CYS A 140 9.97 -6.73 3.47
C CYS A 140 10.96 -7.78 2.96
N SER A 141 12.24 -7.52 3.22
CA SER A 141 13.33 -8.44 2.94
C SER A 141 13.53 -9.45 4.09
N VAL A 142 14.13 -10.60 3.76
CA VAL A 142 14.64 -11.57 4.75
C VAL A 142 16.09 -11.25 5.10
N SER A 143 16.82 -10.63 4.17
CA SER A 143 18.24 -10.33 4.28
C SER A 143 18.48 -8.97 4.94
N GLU A 144 19.38 -8.95 5.91
CA GLU A 144 19.88 -7.71 6.48
C GLU A 144 20.74 -6.93 5.45
N ASP A 145 21.34 -7.60 4.49
CA ASP A 145 22.22 -6.94 3.51
C ASP A 145 21.46 -6.36 2.30
N TYR A 146 20.13 -6.50 2.26
CA TYR A 146 19.32 -5.99 1.16
C TYR A 146 19.11 -4.47 1.27
N ASP A 147 19.52 -3.76 0.22
CA ASP A 147 19.30 -2.31 0.03
C ASP A 147 19.65 -1.50 1.29
N ASP A 148 20.86 -1.69 1.82
CA ASP A 148 21.35 -1.04 3.04
C ASP A 148 20.38 -1.18 4.24
N LYS A 149 19.72 -2.34 4.39
CA LYS A 149 18.73 -2.64 5.44
C LYS A 149 17.42 -1.88 5.28
N ALA A 150 17.18 -1.18 4.17
CA ALA A 150 16.02 -0.31 4.00
C ALA A 150 14.69 -1.06 4.18
N PHE A 151 14.63 -2.36 3.88
CA PHE A 151 13.41 -3.17 3.96
C PHE A 151 13.51 -4.34 4.95
N TYR A 152 14.50 -4.31 5.84
CA TYR A 152 14.69 -5.34 6.85
C TYR A 152 14.07 -4.92 8.19
N PHE A 153 13.06 -5.67 8.64
CA PHE A 153 12.28 -5.36 9.85
C PHE A 153 12.33 -6.53 10.85
N PRO A 154 13.39 -6.62 11.68
CA PRO A 154 13.55 -7.75 12.62
C PRO A 154 12.46 -7.78 13.70
N ASP A 155 11.97 -6.60 14.12
CA ASP A 155 11.01 -6.44 15.20
C ASP A 155 9.54 -6.35 14.72
N LEU A 156 9.28 -6.67 13.44
CA LEU A 156 7.97 -6.47 12.81
C LEU A 156 6.83 -7.15 13.57
N GLY A 157 7.06 -8.33 14.15
CA GLY A 157 6.04 -9.05 14.92
C GLY A 157 5.59 -8.29 16.18
N GLU A 158 6.54 -7.74 16.94
CA GLU A 158 6.27 -6.94 18.14
C GLU A 158 5.53 -5.65 17.78
N GLU A 159 5.98 -4.97 16.73
CA GLU A 159 5.38 -3.71 16.27
C GLU A 159 3.94 -3.91 15.78
N LEU A 160 3.65 -5.01 15.08
CA LEU A 160 2.29 -5.34 14.61
C LEU A 160 1.35 -5.67 15.78
N VAL A 161 1.84 -6.33 16.83
CA VAL A 161 1.04 -6.55 18.06
C VAL A 161 0.65 -5.22 18.69
N ALA A 162 1.57 -4.25 18.74
CA ALA A 162 1.30 -2.92 19.28
C ALA A 162 0.28 -2.11 18.43
N CYS A 163 -0.03 -2.54 17.21
CA CYS A 163 -1.09 -1.94 16.40
C CYS A 163 -2.51 -2.40 16.76
N GLY A 164 -2.70 -3.46 17.55
CA GLY A 164 -4.03 -3.90 17.99
C GLY A 164 -4.91 -4.41 16.84
N LEU A 165 -4.34 -5.22 15.95
CA LEU A 165 -4.96 -5.73 14.72
C LEU A 165 -6.07 -6.78 14.98
N HIS A 166 -7.18 -6.36 15.57
CA HIS A 166 -8.25 -7.26 16.05
C HIS A 166 -9.04 -7.96 14.93
N ALA A 167 -9.13 -7.36 13.75
CA ALA A 167 -9.87 -7.92 12.61
C ALA A 167 -8.99 -8.77 11.67
N LEU A 168 -7.68 -8.79 11.90
CA LEU A 168 -6.71 -9.41 11.00
C LEU A 168 -6.92 -10.92 10.96
N ARG A 169 -6.91 -11.47 9.74
CA ARG A 169 -7.01 -12.91 9.47
C ARG A 169 -5.78 -13.42 8.74
N ARG A 170 -5.14 -12.55 7.96
CA ARG A 170 -4.01 -12.92 7.11
C ARG A 170 -2.98 -11.81 7.04
N LEU A 171 -1.73 -12.17 7.32
CA LEU A 171 -0.55 -11.36 7.07
C LEU A 171 0.27 -12.00 5.96
N VAL A 172 0.54 -11.24 4.90
CA VAL A 172 1.35 -11.66 3.76
C VAL A 172 2.64 -10.85 3.73
N LEU A 173 3.78 -11.55 3.72
CA LEU A 173 5.08 -10.94 3.48
C LEU A 173 5.35 -10.95 1.98
N LEU A 174 5.46 -9.75 1.39
CA LEU A 174 5.85 -9.52 0.02
C LEU A 174 7.36 -9.35 -0.04
N ARG A 175 7.99 -9.98 -1.04
CA ARG A 175 9.45 -10.02 -1.15
C ARG A 175 9.92 -9.17 -2.32
N PRO A 176 11.06 -8.49 -2.18
CA PRO A 176 11.72 -7.89 -3.31
C PRO A 176 11.97 -8.90 -4.44
N ARG A 177 11.87 -8.43 -5.68
CA ARG A 177 12.18 -9.28 -6.85
C ARG A 177 13.63 -9.73 -6.86
N ASP A 178 14.52 -8.86 -6.37
CA ASP A 178 15.97 -9.08 -6.33
C ASP A 178 16.44 -9.75 -5.04
N ASP A 179 15.54 -9.96 -4.07
CA ASP A 179 15.76 -10.77 -2.86
C ASP A 179 14.62 -11.80 -2.70
N PRO A 180 14.48 -12.72 -3.67
CA PRO A 180 13.46 -13.75 -3.59
C PRO A 180 13.78 -14.75 -2.48
N CYS A 181 12.77 -15.47 -2.01
CA CYS A 181 12.98 -16.50 -1.00
C CYS A 181 13.74 -17.74 -1.48
N SER A 182 14.14 -17.86 -2.75
CA SER A 182 14.68 -19.08 -3.34
C SER A 182 15.89 -19.63 -2.58
N ASP A 183 16.83 -18.76 -2.19
CA ASP A 183 18.05 -19.15 -1.48
C ASP A 183 17.90 -19.04 0.05
N HIS A 184 16.77 -18.48 0.51
CA HIS A 184 16.51 -18.16 1.91
C HIS A 184 15.18 -18.72 2.43
N VAL A 185 14.69 -19.84 1.85
CA VAL A 185 13.38 -20.42 2.23
C VAL A 185 13.31 -20.69 3.74
N ALA A 186 14.37 -21.26 4.32
CA ALA A 186 14.42 -21.53 5.76
C ALA A 186 14.36 -20.24 6.60
N GLY A 187 15.08 -19.19 6.19
CA GLY A 187 15.05 -17.87 6.85
C GLY A 187 13.68 -17.20 6.73
N CYS A 188 13.06 -17.28 5.56
CA CYS A 188 11.71 -16.79 5.32
C CYS A 188 10.67 -17.50 6.20
N LEU A 189 10.71 -18.83 6.25
CA LEU A 189 9.81 -19.62 7.10
C LEU A 189 10.04 -19.34 8.58
N LEU A 190 11.29 -19.15 9.00
CA LEU A 190 11.62 -18.73 10.36
C LEU A 190 11.02 -17.36 10.66
N GLN A 191 11.21 -16.36 9.79
CA GLN A 191 10.62 -15.02 9.95
C GLN A 191 9.09 -15.08 10.06
N CYS A 192 8.41 -15.82 9.16
CA CYS A 192 6.95 -16.01 9.25
C CYS A 192 6.53 -16.63 10.58
N ARG A 193 7.24 -17.65 11.08
CA ARG A 193 6.95 -18.29 12.37
C ARG A 193 7.19 -17.34 13.54
N THR A 194 8.29 -16.60 13.52
CA THR A 194 8.62 -15.61 14.55
C THR A 194 7.53 -14.55 14.63
N ILE A 195 7.15 -13.92 13.50
CA ILE A 195 6.05 -12.96 13.46
C ILE A 195 4.73 -13.60 13.92
N GLY A 196 4.43 -14.82 13.45
CA GLY A 196 3.24 -15.56 13.84
C GLY A 196 3.14 -15.85 15.34
N SER A 197 4.27 -15.98 16.05
CA SER A 197 4.26 -16.18 17.50
C SER A 197 3.81 -14.96 18.31
N TYR A 198 3.86 -13.76 17.73
CA TYR A 198 3.35 -12.54 18.34
C TYR A 198 1.84 -12.36 18.09
N LEU A 199 1.34 -12.84 16.95
CA LEU A 199 -0.04 -12.61 16.53
C LEU A 199 -1.02 -13.65 17.11
N PRO A 200 -2.33 -13.34 17.18
CA PRO A 200 -3.34 -14.31 17.58
C PRO A 200 -3.31 -15.56 16.71
N SER A 201 -3.58 -16.73 17.30
CA SER A 201 -3.46 -18.04 16.63
C SER A 201 -4.35 -18.24 15.40
N HIS A 202 -5.38 -17.42 15.21
CA HIS A 202 -6.25 -17.44 14.03
C HIS A 202 -5.68 -16.65 12.85
N VAL A 203 -4.61 -15.88 13.05
CA VAL A 203 -3.96 -15.10 11.98
C VAL A 203 -3.01 -15.99 11.21
N GLN A 204 -3.24 -16.13 9.92
CA GLN A 204 -2.33 -16.82 9.02
C GLN A 204 -1.18 -15.89 8.62
N VAL A 205 0.06 -16.25 8.93
CA VAL A 205 1.26 -15.54 8.45
C VAL A 205 1.93 -16.35 7.34
N VAL A 206 2.01 -15.77 6.14
CA VAL A 206 2.60 -16.42 4.95
C VAL A 206 3.54 -15.48 4.22
N CYS A 207 4.49 -16.05 3.49
CA CYS A 207 5.21 -15.33 2.44
C CYS A 207 4.55 -15.61 1.09
N GLN A 208 4.32 -14.59 0.28
CA GLN A 208 3.67 -14.75 -1.02
C GLN A 208 4.44 -15.73 -1.92
N THR A 209 5.76 -15.53 -2.06
CA THR A 209 6.62 -16.38 -2.89
C THR A 209 6.64 -17.84 -2.42
N CYS A 210 6.91 -18.09 -1.13
CA CYS A 210 6.98 -19.46 -0.60
C CYS A 210 5.63 -20.19 -0.64
N TYR A 211 4.52 -19.47 -0.45
CA TYR A 211 3.19 -20.07 -0.48
C TYR A 211 2.80 -20.52 -1.89
N MET A 212 3.14 -19.73 -2.91
CA MET A 212 2.88 -20.09 -4.31
C MET A 212 3.71 -21.29 -4.78
N SER A 213 4.91 -21.50 -4.24
CA SER A 213 5.75 -22.65 -4.59
C SER A 213 5.28 -24.01 -4.02
N VAL A 214 4.24 -24.02 -3.17
CA VAL A 214 3.70 -25.22 -2.51
C VAL A 214 2.36 -25.67 -3.15
N LEU A 215 1.80 -24.87 -4.07
CA LEU A 215 0.60 -25.18 -4.87
C LEU A 215 0.99 -25.68 -6.26
#